data_AF-A0A9X0CKF8-F1
#
_entry.id   AF-A0A9X0CKF8-F1
#
_cell.length_a   1.000
_cell.length_b   1.000
_cell.length_c   1.000
_cell.angle_alpha   90.00
_cell.angle_beta   90.00
_cell.angle_gamma   90.00
#
_symmetry.space_group_name_H-M   'P 1'
#
loop_
_entity.id
_entity.type
_entity.pdbx_description
1 polymer ?
#
loop_
_entity_poly.entity_id
_entity_poly.type
_entity_poly.pdbx_seq_one_letter_code
_entity_poly.pdbx_strand_id
1 'polypeptide(L)'
;MTCEEMDGSLVILNSLEEYEFLYTEVLPYKKYQVWIGLREIGSSKPRIWKWVDGSVPAFTKWGLAQPQGSDAHCVTLLNGSFGDGKWNHVWNDRICSTTQDFVCETKQKQPH
;
A
#
# COMPACT_ATOMS: atom_id res chain seq x y z
N MET A 1 -2.71 7.32 16.77
CA MET A 1 -2.01 7.82 15.57
C MET A 1 -2.57 7.10 14.36
N THR A 2 -3.44 7.78 13.64
CA THR A 2 -3.91 7.41 12.30
C THR A 2 -3.43 8.46 11.30
N CYS A 3 -3.60 8.21 9.99
CA CYS A 3 -3.27 9.24 8.99
C CYS A 3 -4.22 10.43 9.07
N GLU A 4 -5.49 10.18 9.39
CA GLU A 4 -6.52 11.21 9.52
C GLU A 4 -6.22 12.17 10.68
N GLU A 5 -5.61 11.69 11.76
CA GLU A 5 -5.13 12.54 12.87
C GLU A 5 -4.01 13.51 12.44
N MET A 6 -3.42 13.32 11.26
CA MET A 6 -2.38 14.18 10.67
C MET A 6 -2.87 14.95 9.43
N ASP A 7 -4.19 15.10 9.25
CA ASP A 7 -4.81 15.66 8.04
C ASP A 7 -4.36 14.94 6.75
N GLY A 8 -4.12 13.64 6.86
CA GLY A 8 -3.63 12.79 5.78
C GLY A 8 -4.47 11.55 5.55
N SER A 9 -4.02 10.73 4.61
CA SER A 9 -4.60 9.43 4.27
C SER A 9 -3.51 8.37 4.18
N LEU A 10 -3.89 7.09 4.17
CA LEU A 10 -2.94 6.05 3.77
C LEU A 10 -2.44 6.35 2.34
N VAL A 11 -1.15 6.11 2.11
CA VAL A 11 -0.49 6.47 0.86
C VAL A 11 -1.14 5.85 -0.37
N ILE A 12 -1.28 6.66 -1.41
CA ILE A 12 -1.76 6.33 -2.73
C ILE A 12 -0.54 6.31 -3.66
N LEU A 13 -0.43 5.28 -4.50
CA LEU A 13 0.71 5.10 -5.40
C LEU A 13 0.21 5.14 -6.83
N ASN A 14 0.11 6.35 -7.38
CA ASN A 14 -0.43 6.60 -8.71
C ASN A 14 0.65 6.95 -9.75
N SER A 15 1.90 7.13 -9.32
CA SER A 15 3.05 7.27 -10.21
C SER A 15 4.17 6.28 -9.87
N LEU A 16 5.02 6.00 -10.86
CA LEU A 16 6.25 5.24 -10.59
C LEU A 16 7.19 6.03 -9.69
N GLU A 17 7.22 7.36 -9.79
CA GLU A 17 8.05 8.21 -8.93
C GLU A 17 7.68 8.08 -7.44
N GLU A 18 6.39 8.13 -7.10
CA GLU A 18 5.92 7.87 -5.72
C GLU A 18 6.28 6.47 -5.26
N TYR A 19 6.14 5.49 -6.15
CA TYR A 19 6.49 4.10 -5.87
C TYR A 19 7.96 3.95 -5.51
N GLU A 20 8.83 4.55 -6.32
CA GLU A 20 10.28 4.56 -6.15
C GLU A 20 10.69 5.28 -4.87
N PHE A 21 10.18 6.49 -4.67
CA PHE A 21 10.37 7.25 -3.44
C PHE A 21 10.02 6.43 -2.20
N LEU A 22 8.91 5.71 -2.21
CA LEU A 22 8.48 4.96 -1.04
C LEU A 22 9.46 3.84 -0.70
N TYR A 23 9.98 3.11 -1.69
CA TYR A 23 10.93 2.04 -1.40
C TYR A 23 12.38 2.51 -1.18
N THR A 24 12.79 3.67 -1.69
CA THR A 24 14.14 4.20 -1.45
C THR A 24 14.23 5.01 -0.16
N GLU A 25 13.21 5.82 0.16
CA GLU A 25 13.27 6.78 1.27
C GLU A 25 12.47 6.36 2.50
N VAL A 26 11.42 5.54 2.34
CA VAL A 26 10.51 5.20 3.45
C VAL A 26 10.73 3.77 3.95
N LEU A 27 10.71 2.78 3.06
CA LEU A 27 10.80 1.37 3.45
C LEU A 27 12.08 0.96 4.18
N PRO A 28 13.27 1.54 3.93
CA PRO A 28 14.47 1.17 4.69
C PRO A 28 14.33 1.34 6.21
N TYR A 29 13.39 2.17 6.66
CA TYR A 29 13.10 2.41 8.08
C TYR A 29 11.92 1.60 8.63
N LYS A 30 11.29 0.73 7.82
CA LYS A 30 10.09 -0.03 8.19
C LYS A 30 10.41 -1.51 8.29
N LYS A 31 9.72 -2.24 9.17
CA LYS A 31 9.92 -3.70 9.28
C LYS A 31 8.93 -4.44 8.39
N TYR A 32 9.44 -5.42 7.64
CA TYR A 32 8.66 -6.42 6.91
C TYR A 32 7.78 -5.85 5.79
N GLN A 33 6.72 -5.11 6.09
CA GLN A 33 5.79 -4.54 5.12
C GLN A 33 5.02 -3.39 5.75
N VAL A 34 4.30 -2.60 4.94
CA VAL A 34 3.50 -1.49 5.43
C VAL A 34 2.13 -1.46 4.78
N TRP A 35 1.09 -1.06 5.51
CA TRP A 35 -0.19 -0.73 4.91
C TRP A 35 -0.07 0.45 3.95
N ILE A 36 -0.72 0.31 2.79
CA ILE A 36 -0.94 1.37 1.81
C ILE A 36 -2.45 1.57 1.62
N GLY A 37 -2.85 2.65 0.94
CA GLY A 37 -4.24 3.04 0.79
C GLY A 37 -5.08 2.20 -0.18
N LEU A 38 -4.58 1.07 -0.67
CA LEU A 38 -5.32 0.23 -1.61
C LEU A 38 -6.17 -0.79 -0.85
N ARG A 39 -7.46 -0.88 -1.22
CA ARG A 39 -8.39 -1.86 -0.64
C ARG A 39 -9.38 -2.40 -1.66
N GLU A 40 -9.89 -3.60 -1.41
CA GLU A 40 -10.98 -4.18 -2.18
C GLU A 40 -12.31 -3.53 -1.82
N ILE A 41 -13.16 -3.31 -2.82
CA ILE A 41 -14.50 -2.75 -2.66
C ILE A 41 -15.54 -3.79 -3.09
N GLY A 42 -16.55 -3.98 -2.24
CA GLY A 42 -17.75 -4.77 -2.56
C GLY A 42 -17.60 -6.29 -2.44
N SER A 43 -16.41 -6.80 -2.10
CA SER A 43 -16.13 -8.24 -1.91
C SER A 43 -16.73 -9.14 -3.00
N SER A 44 -16.69 -8.67 -4.25
CA SER A 44 -17.28 -9.31 -5.42
C SER A 44 -16.20 -9.92 -6.33
N LYS A 45 -16.59 -10.85 -7.21
CA LYS A 45 -15.72 -11.34 -8.30
C LYS A 45 -16.19 -10.77 -9.65
N PRO A 46 -15.29 -10.22 -10.49
CA PRO A 46 -13.86 -9.99 -10.23
C PRO A 46 -13.63 -8.95 -9.11
N ARG A 47 -12.51 -9.07 -8.41
CA ARG A 47 -12.17 -8.18 -7.29
C ARG A 47 -11.91 -6.77 -7.83
N ILE A 48 -12.46 -5.76 -7.16
CA ILE A 48 -12.30 -4.35 -7.54
C ILE A 48 -11.45 -3.67 -6.48
N TRP A 49 -10.31 -3.12 -6.89
CA TRP A 49 -9.38 -2.41 -6.00
C TRP A 49 -9.50 -0.92 -6.20
N LYS A 50 -9.62 -0.18 -5.10
CA LYS A 50 -9.64 1.29 -5.10
C LYS A 50 -8.72 1.83 -4.02
N TRP A 51 -8.10 2.95 -4.35
CA TRP A 51 -7.39 3.78 -3.39
C TRP A 51 -8.38 4.42 -2.39
N VAL A 52 -7.87 4.90 -1.27
CA VAL A 52 -8.68 5.58 -0.24
C VAL A 52 -9.40 6.84 -0.73
N ASP A 53 -8.92 7.45 -1.82
CA ASP A 53 -9.60 8.57 -2.50
C ASP A 53 -10.71 8.11 -3.49
N GLY A 54 -10.87 6.81 -3.68
CA GLY A 54 -11.85 6.21 -4.59
C GLY A 54 -11.39 6.05 -6.05
N SER A 55 -10.16 6.48 -6.37
CA SER A 55 -9.55 6.27 -7.68
C SER A 55 -9.15 4.81 -7.90
N VAL A 56 -9.03 4.42 -9.17
CA VAL A 56 -8.57 3.09 -9.58
C VAL A 56 -7.06 3.16 -9.82
N PRO A 57 -6.26 2.16 -9.42
CA PRO A 57 -4.82 2.17 -9.67
C PRO A 57 -4.49 2.30 -11.16
N ALA A 58 -3.61 3.24 -11.49
CA ALA A 58 -3.06 3.38 -12.84
C ALA A 58 -2.15 2.21 -13.24
N PHE A 59 -1.55 1.54 -12.25
CA PHE A 59 -0.76 0.34 -12.41
C PHE A 59 -0.91 -0.55 -11.17
N THR A 60 -0.45 -1.79 -11.26
CA THR A 60 -0.39 -2.69 -10.11
C THR A 60 0.99 -3.33 -10.00
N LYS A 61 1.49 -3.49 -8.77
CA LYS A 61 2.77 -4.16 -8.47
C LYS A 61 2.57 -5.40 -7.59
N TRP A 62 1.55 -6.20 -7.89
CA TRP A 62 1.26 -7.43 -7.15
C TRP A 62 2.49 -8.35 -7.09
N GLY A 63 2.73 -8.92 -5.91
CA GLY A 63 3.70 -9.98 -5.71
C GLY A 63 3.30 -11.25 -6.45
N LEU A 64 4.23 -12.20 -6.51
CA LEU A 64 3.97 -13.48 -7.16
C LEU A 64 2.74 -14.15 -6.53
N ALA A 65 1.84 -14.65 -7.38
CA ALA A 65 0.56 -15.27 -7.00
C ALA A 65 -0.44 -14.35 -6.26
N GLN A 66 -0.20 -13.04 -6.18
CA GLN A 66 -1.12 -12.09 -5.56
C GLN A 66 -2.06 -11.44 -6.59
N PRO A 67 -3.29 -11.05 -6.19
CA PRO A 67 -3.89 -11.23 -4.87
C PRO A 67 -4.57 -12.60 -4.72
N GLN A 68 -4.37 -13.30 -3.59
CA GLN A 68 -4.83 -14.70 -3.42
C GLN A 68 -5.80 -14.95 -2.25
N GLY A 69 -5.85 -14.07 -1.26
CA GLY A 69 -6.61 -14.33 -0.04
C GLY A 69 -8.10 -14.05 -0.22
N SER A 70 -8.96 -15.01 0.18
CA SER A 70 -10.41 -14.89 0.07
C SER A 70 -11.03 -13.87 1.04
N ASP A 71 -10.35 -13.55 2.13
CA ASP A 71 -10.74 -12.58 3.17
C ASP A 71 -9.70 -11.44 3.32
N ALA A 72 -8.84 -11.31 2.31
CA ALA A 72 -7.69 -10.41 2.32
C ALA A 72 -7.98 -9.13 1.55
N HIS A 73 -8.75 -8.22 2.15
CA HIS A 73 -9.30 -7.06 1.45
C HIS A 73 -8.46 -5.78 1.53
N CYS A 74 -7.33 -5.79 2.23
CA CYS A 74 -6.41 -4.66 2.36
C CYS A 74 -5.06 -4.99 1.74
N VAL A 75 -4.24 -4.00 1.43
CA VAL A 75 -2.97 -4.20 0.73
C VAL A 75 -1.79 -3.67 1.51
N THR A 76 -0.76 -4.49 1.62
CA THR A 76 0.55 -4.10 2.13
C THR A 76 1.58 -4.02 1.03
N LEU A 77 2.55 -3.10 1.15
CA LEU A 77 3.78 -3.10 0.37
C LEU A 77 4.90 -3.79 1.14
N LEU A 78 5.52 -4.82 0.55
CA LEU A 78 6.62 -5.56 1.16
C LEU A 78 7.91 -4.76 1.13
N ASN A 79 8.54 -4.62 2.30
CA ASN A 79 9.94 -4.20 2.40
C ASN A 79 10.81 -5.37 1.94
N GLY A 80 11.65 -5.15 0.94
CA GLY A 80 12.42 -6.17 0.21
C GLY A 80 13.55 -6.86 0.98
N SER A 81 13.35 -7.09 2.27
CA SER A 81 14.27 -7.80 3.14
C SER A 81 13.99 -9.31 3.20
N PHE A 82 13.26 -9.88 2.22
CA PHE A 82 12.88 -11.30 2.20
C PHE A 82 13.55 -12.09 1.07
N GLY A 83 14.29 -13.14 1.43
CA GLY A 83 14.71 -14.20 0.50
C GLY A 83 15.62 -13.72 -0.64
N ASP A 84 15.35 -14.21 -1.85
CA ASP A 84 16.14 -14.01 -3.08
C ASP A 84 15.81 -12.72 -3.84
N GLY A 85 15.11 -11.77 -3.20
CA GLY A 85 14.75 -10.48 -3.78
C GLY A 85 13.46 -10.47 -4.61
N LYS A 86 12.84 -11.63 -4.86
CA LYS A 86 11.59 -11.74 -5.63
C LYS A 86 10.38 -11.08 -4.98
N TRP A 87 10.47 -10.80 -3.69
CA TRP A 87 9.41 -10.20 -2.88
C TRP A 87 9.72 -8.74 -2.54
N ASN A 88 10.67 -8.13 -3.24
CA ASN A 88 11.12 -6.78 -2.96
C ASN A 88 10.18 -5.77 -3.57
N HIS A 89 9.59 -4.94 -2.72
CA HIS A 89 8.76 -3.81 -3.13
C HIS A 89 7.66 -4.32 -4.05
N VAL A 90 6.82 -5.21 -3.53
CA VAL A 90 5.63 -5.74 -4.21
C VAL A 90 4.42 -5.68 -3.28
N TRP A 91 3.22 -5.64 -3.87
CA TRP A 91 1.96 -5.59 -3.17
C TRP A 91 1.50 -6.99 -2.77
N ASN A 92 0.95 -7.09 -1.57
CA ASN A 92 0.37 -8.32 -1.04
C ASN A 92 -0.99 -8.01 -0.44
N ASP A 93 -2.00 -8.80 -0.79
CA ASP A 93 -3.29 -8.70 -0.12
C ASP A 93 -3.23 -9.32 1.27
N ARG A 94 -3.93 -8.73 2.23
CA ARG A 94 -3.89 -9.15 3.63
C ARG A 94 -5.21 -8.86 4.34
N ILE A 95 -5.52 -9.67 5.35
CA ILE A 95 -6.67 -9.47 6.22
C ILE A 95 -6.51 -8.13 6.93
N CYS A 96 -7.49 -7.24 6.77
CA CYS A 96 -7.39 -5.85 7.21
C CYS A 96 -7.15 -5.68 8.72
N SER A 97 -7.58 -6.64 9.53
CA SER A 97 -7.41 -6.60 10.99
C SER A 97 -6.01 -6.95 11.48
N THR A 98 -5.08 -7.33 10.59
CA THR A 98 -3.70 -7.63 11.02
C THR A 98 -2.94 -6.36 11.40
N THR A 99 -2.22 -6.39 12.52
CA THR A 99 -1.35 -5.29 12.93
C THR A 99 -0.16 -5.16 11.98
N GLN A 100 0.03 -3.96 11.42
CA GLN A 100 1.16 -3.62 10.56
C GLN A 100 1.48 -2.12 10.69
N ASP A 101 2.75 -1.76 10.48
CA ASP A 101 3.14 -0.38 10.21
C ASP A 101 2.37 0.16 8.99
N PHE A 102 2.22 1.47 8.89
CA PHE A 102 1.52 2.12 7.77
C PHE A 102 2.26 3.37 7.31
N VAL A 103 2.01 3.78 6.06
CA VAL A 103 2.56 5.01 5.50
C VAL A 103 1.41 5.96 5.19
N CYS A 104 1.53 7.19 5.68
CA CYS A 104 0.59 8.26 5.40
C CYS A 104 1.14 9.18 4.32
N GLU A 105 0.24 9.66 3.47
CA GLU A 105 0.45 10.83 2.64
C GLU A 105 -0.31 12.01 3.22
N THR A 106 0.27 13.20 3.09
CA THR A 106 -0.38 14.46 3.45
C THR A 106 -0.24 15.41 2.28
N LYS A 107 -1.19 16.34 2.13
CA LYS A 107 -1.04 17.39 1.12
C LYS A 107 0.17 18.24 1.49
N GLN A 108 1.01 18.56 0.51
CA GLN A 108 2.06 19.54 0.72
C GLN A 108 1.41 20.84 1.19
N LYS A 109 1.80 21.29 2.39
CA LYS A 109 1.45 22.63 2.85
C LYS A 109 2.22 23.60 1.95
N GLN A 110 1.52 24.31 1.08
CA GLN A 110 2.16 25.40 0.33
C GLN A 110 2.76 26.37 1.35
N PRO A 111 4.06 26.69 1.26
CA PRO A 111 4.63 27.74 2.10
C PRO A 111 3.92 29.06 1.72
N HIS A 112 3.31 29.70 2.72
CA HIS A 112 2.77 31.05 2.61
C HIS A 112 3.88 32.08 2.41
#